data_AF-A0A369RIA8-F1
#
_entry.id   AF-A0A369RIA8-F1
#
_cell.length_a   1.000
_cell.length_b   1.000
_cell.length_c   1.000
_cell.angle_alpha   90.00
_cell.angle_beta   90.00
_cell.angle_gamma   90.00
#
_symmetry.space_group_name_H-M   'P 1'
#
loop_
_entity.id
_entity.type
_entity.pdbx_description
1 polymer ?
#
loop_
_entity_poly.entity_id
_entity_poly.type
_entity_poly.pdbx_seq_one_letter_code
_entity_poly.pdbx_strand_id
1 'polypeptide(L)'
;MLSLGQHKLSPTSLRYSKENRWSTIECIGKIPSLQNIGQGTENIDLEGIIYFHNLNDLNQLKSMKEAEENQEPSILVDKLGNVLGRFVIVRLKEKQTSYFPCGLPKKIDLA
;
A
#
# COMPACT_ATOMS: atom_id res chain seq x y z
N MET A 1 -12.56 1.80 5.12
CA MET A 1 -11.62 2.92 5.36
C MET A 1 -10.41 2.29 6.00
N LEU A 2 -9.27 2.31 5.33
CA LEU A 2 -8.02 1.78 5.85
C LEU A 2 -7.24 2.91 6.49
N SER A 3 -6.42 2.58 7.47
CA SER A 3 -5.50 3.53 8.08
C SER A 3 -4.09 2.95 8.02
N LEU A 4 -3.16 3.68 7.41
CA LEU A 4 -1.75 3.35 7.43
C LEU A 4 -1.07 4.34 8.38
N GLY A 5 -0.82 3.90 9.62
CA GLY A 5 -0.39 4.79 10.70
C GLY A 5 -1.40 5.92 10.91
N GLN A 6 -1.01 7.15 10.60
CA GLN A 6 -1.85 8.34 10.75
C GLN A 6 -2.67 8.66 9.48
N HIS A 7 -2.38 8.01 8.35
CA HIS A 7 -2.97 8.31 7.05
C HIS A 7 -4.27 7.52 6.86
N LYS A 8 -5.38 8.23 6.64
CA LYS A 8 -6.68 7.61 6.36
C LYS A 8 -6.88 7.46 4.85
N LEU A 9 -7.10 6.24 4.41
CA LEU A 9 -7.28 5.88 3.01
C LEU A 9 -8.68 5.34 2.77
N SER A 10 -9.31 5.83 1.72
CA SER A 10 -10.59 5.33 1.20
C SER A 10 -10.33 4.65 -0.15
N PRO A 11 -9.81 3.41 -0.15
CA PRO A 11 -9.52 2.70 -1.38
C PRO A 11 -10.81 2.39 -2.13
N THR A 12 -10.76 2.52 -3.45
CA THR A 12 -11.80 2.05 -4.39
C THR A 12 -11.52 0.60 -4.79
N SER A 13 -10.24 0.23 -4.89
CA SER A 13 -9.78 -1.14 -5.18
C SER A 13 -8.59 -1.48 -4.27
N LEU A 14 -8.52 -2.75 -3.87
CA LEU A 14 -7.41 -3.30 -3.10
C LEU A 14 -7.01 -4.62 -3.74
N ARG A 15 -5.73 -4.73 -4.11
CA ARG A 15 -5.14 -5.99 -4.56
C ARG A 15 -4.16 -6.48 -3.51
N TYR A 16 -4.46 -7.63 -2.94
CA TYR A 16 -3.57 -8.33 -2.03
C TYR A 16 -2.79 -9.39 -2.79
N SER A 17 -1.47 -9.42 -2.61
CA SER A 17 -0.63 -10.48 -3.15
C SER A 17 0.35 -10.97 -2.10
N LYS A 18 0.46 -12.30 -1.97
CA LYS A 18 1.38 -12.96 -1.06
C LYS A 18 2.09 -14.07 -1.78
N GLU A 19 3.40 -13.99 -1.81
CA GLU A 19 4.21 -15.02 -2.42
C GLU A 19 4.45 -16.16 -1.42
N ASN A 20 4.19 -17.40 -1.84
CA ASN A 20 4.62 -18.60 -1.12
C ASN A 20 5.67 -19.28 -1.97
N ARG A 21 6.90 -19.33 -1.47
CA ARG A 21 8.04 -19.77 -2.26
C ARG A 21 8.20 -21.28 -2.10
N TRP A 22 8.21 -21.98 -3.24
CA TRP A 22 8.42 -23.42 -3.32
C TRP A 22 9.57 -23.69 -4.28
N SER A 23 10.54 -24.49 -3.83
CA SER A 23 11.68 -24.91 -4.65
C SER A 23 11.48 -26.36 -5.09
N THR A 24 11.70 -26.62 -6.38
CA THR A 24 11.74 -27.99 -6.91
C THR A 24 13.10 -28.60 -6.61
N ILE A 25 13.10 -29.83 -6.11
CA ILE A 25 14.30 -30.63 -5.86
C ILE A 25 14.25 -31.84 -6.77
N GLU A 26 15.14 -31.85 -7.75
CA GLU A 26 15.26 -32.97 -8.66
C GLU A 26 15.95 -34.16 -7.99
N CYS A 27 15.40 -35.34 -8.21
CA CYS A 27 15.89 -36.59 -7.65
C CYS A 27 16.10 -37.58 -8.79
N ILE A 28 17.29 -38.19 -8.87
CA ILE A 28 17.55 -39.21 -9.89
C ILE A 28 16.64 -40.42 -9.64
N GLY A 29 15.89 -40.83 -10.67
CA GLY A 29 15.00 -42.00 -10.62
C GLY A 29 13.72 -41.83 -9.81
N LYS A 30 13.36 -40.60 -9.41
CA LYS A 30 12.13 -40.28 -8.67
C LYS A 30 11.45 -39.05 -9.24
N ILE A 31 10.19 -38.87 -8.89
CA ILE A 31 9.44 -37.64 -9.20
C ILE A 31 10.08 -36.48 -8.40
N PRO A 32 10.32 -35.31 -9.01
CA PRO A 32 10.82 -34.14 -8.30
C PRO A 32 9.95 -33.77 -7.11
N SER A 33 10.58 -33.41 -5.99
CA SER A 33 9.88 -33.00 -4.77
C SER A 33 9.74 -31.48 -4.71
N LEU A 34 8.67 -30.99 -4.10
CA LEU A 34 8.49 -29.56 -3.81
C LEU A 34 8.81 -29.29 -2.34
N GLN A 35 9.82 -28.45 -2.11
CA GLN A 35 10.19 -27.98 -0.77
C GLN A 35 9.67 -26.58 -0.53
N ASN A 36 8.93 -26.39 0.56
CA ASN A 36 8.52 -25.07 1.03
C ASN A 36 9.76 -24.34 1.57
N ILE A 37 10.14 -23.23 0.92
CA ILE A 37 11.27 -22.39 1.32
C ILE A 37 10.84 -21.15 2.11
N GLY A 38 9.56 -21.10 2.47
CA GLY A 38 8.96 -20.08 3.33
C GLY A 38 8.15 -19.04 2.56
N GLN A 39 7.65 -18.07 3.32
CA GLN A 39 6.93 -16.93 2.76
C GLN A 39 7.89 -16.04 1.96
N GLY A 40 7.41 -15.50 0.84
CA GLY A 40 8.06 -14.45 0.08
C GLY A 40 7.47 -13.08 0.44
N THR A 41 7.53 -12.15 -0.50
CA THR A 41 7.06 -10.78 -0.27
C THR A 41 5.53 -10.71 -0.25
N GLU A 42 5.02 -9.87 0.63
CA GLU A 42 3.60 -9.54 0.74
C GLU A 42 3.40 -8.10 0.27
N ASN A 43 2.55 -7.90 -0.74
CA ASN A 43 2.28 -6.58 -1.31
C ASN A 43 0.79 -6.30 -1.30
N ILE A 44 0.45 -5.03 -1.01
CA ILE A 44 -0.90 -4.50 -1.08
C ILE A 44 -0.87 -3.31 -2.02
N ASP A 45 -1.53 -3.45 -3.17
CA ASP A 45 -1.77 -2.32 -4.07
C ASP A 45 -3.11 -1.69 -3.71
N LEU A 46 -3.08 -0.39 -3.40
CA LEU A 46 -4.25 0.39 -3.04
C LEU A 46 -4.51 1.43 -4.13
N GLU A 47 -5.67 1.36 -4.76
CA GLU A 47 -6.15 2.40 -5.66
C GLU A 47 -7.29 3.14 -4.97
N GLY A 48 -7.29 4.47 -5.04
CA GLY A 48 -8.29 5.25 -4.32
C GLY A 48 -8.28 6.72 -4.67
N ILE A 49 -9.17 7.46 -4.02
CA ILE A 49 -9.32 8.90 -4.25
C ILE A 49 -9.23 9.60 -2.90
N ILE A 50 -8.38 10.63 -2.83
CA ILE A 50 -8.32 11.58 -1.74
C ILE A 50 -9.03 12.86 -2.20
N TYR A 51 -10.09 13.23 -1.50
CA TYR A 51 -10.78 14.51 -1.69
C TYR A 51 -10.25 15.53 -0.69
N PHE A 52 -9.81 16.66 -1.22
CA PHE A 52 -9.33 17.78 -0.41
C PHE A 52 -10.52 18.66 -0.08
N HIS A 53 -10.97 18.57 1.17
CA HIS A 53 -11.96 19.50 1.70
C HIS A 53 -11.27 20.62 2.45
N ASN A 54 -10.16 20.33 3.14
CA ASN A 54 -9.44 21.27 4.00
C ASN A 54 -7.91 21.19 3.80
N LEU A 55 -7.18 22.22 4.26
CA LEU A 55 -5.70 22.25 4.22
C LEU A 55 -5.04 21.06 4.94
N ASN A 56 -5.74 20.45 5.91
CA ASN A 56 -5.24 19.27 6.64
C ASN A 56 -4.98 18.07 5.72
N ASP A 57 -5.72 17.95 4.62
CA ASP A 57 -5.59 16.86 3.66
C ASP A 57 -4.26 16.95 2.88
N LEU A 58 -3.71 18.17 2.70
CA LEU A 58 -2.40 18.40 2.07
C LEU A 58 -1.25 17.89 2.93
N ASN A 59 -1.37 18.04 4.24
CA ASN A 59 -0.38 17.53 5.18
C ASN A 59 -0.34 16.01 5.15
N GLN A 60 -1.49 15.35 4.94
CA GLN A 60 -1.53 13.89 4.81
C GLN A 60 -0.71 13.42 3.61
N LEU A 61 -0.88 14.03 2.44
CA LEU A 61 -0.13 13.64 1.24
C LEU A 61 1.37 13.90 1.39
N LYS A 62 1.74 15.07 1.94
CA LYS A 62 3.15 15.41 2.20
C LYS A 62 3.79 14.40 3.15
N SER A 63 3.08 14.04 4.22
CA SER A 63 3.57 13.07 5.19
C SER A 63 3.64 11.64 4.62
N MET A 64 2.75 11.26 3.69
CA MET A 64 2.89 9.98 2.96
C MET A 64 4.13 9.94 2.06
N LYS A 65 4.46 11.06 1.40
CA LYS A 65 5.71 11.19 0.61
C LYS A 65 6.95 11.11 1.50
N GLU A 66 6.92 11.79 2.64
CA GLU A 66 8.00 11.71 3.63
C GLU A 66 8.14 10.27 4.19
N ALA A 67 7.03 9.57 4.43
CA ALA A 67 7.07 8.18 4.88
C ALA A 67 7.61 7.21 3.81
N GLU A 68 7.32 7.46 2.54
CA GLU A 68 7.94 6.73 1.41
C GLU A 68 9.45 6.99 1.35
N GLU A 69 9.87 8.26 1.37
CA GLU A 69 11.28 8.65 1.27
C GLU A 69 12.12 8.08 2.42
N ASN A 70 11.56 8.10 3.64
CA ASN A 70 12.21 7.55 4.83
C ASN A 70 12.03 6.03 4.99
N GLN A 71 11.28 5.38 4.10
CA GLN A 71 10.93 3.96 4.18
C GLN A 71 10.34 3.58 5.55
N GLU A 72 9.51 4.47 6.12
CA GLU A 72 9.04 4.34 7.49
C GLU A 72 7.95 3.26 7.59
N PRO A 73 8.16 2.20 8.41
CA PRO A 73 7.22 1.10 8.48
C PRO A 73 6.02 1.43 9.37
N SER A 74 4.85 1.53 8.75
CA SER A 74 3.58 1.88 9.39
C SER A 74 2.64 0.68 9.55
N ILE A 75 1.82 0.71 10.59
CA ILE A 75 0.81 -0.33 10.83
C ILE A 75 -0.40 -0.06 9.93
N LEU A 76 -0.82 -1.07 9.16
CA LEU A 76 -2.05 -1.01 8.38
C LEU A 76 -3.20 -1.61 9.19
N VAL A 77 -4.27 -0.83 9.34
CA VAL A 77 -5.45 -1.18 10.14
C VAL A 77 -6.71 -0.95 9.33
N ASP A 78 -7.65 -1.88 9.40
CA ASP A 78 -8.99 -1.71 8.81
C ASP A 78 -9.94 -0.92 9.74
N LYS A 79 -11.05 -0.42 9.19
CA LYS A 79 -12.10 0.29 9.93
C LYS A 79 -12.65 -0.52 11.10
N LEU A 80 -12.61 -1.85 11.03
CA LEU A 80 -13.03 -2.76 12.10
C LEU A 80 -12.00 -2.88 13.23
N GLY A 81 -10.83 -2.24 13.11
CA GLY A 81 -9.74 -2.32 14.10
C GLY A 81 -8.80 -3.51 13.89
N ASN A 82 -8.98 -4.29 12.83
CA ASN A 82 -8.11 -5.41 12.50
C ASN A 82 -6.76 -4.89 12.01
N VAL A 83 -5.68 -5.31 12.68
CA VAL A 83 -4.30 -5.03 12.24
C VAL A 83 -3.94 -6.02 11.13
N LEU A 84 -3.75 -5.50 9.91
CA LEU A 84 -3.38 -6.30 8.74
C LEU A 84 -1.89 -6.62 8.70
N GLY A 85 -1.06 -5.76 9.30
CA GLY A 85 0.38 -5.96 9.36
C GLY A 85 1.15 -4.63 9.43
N ARG A 86 2.48 -4.74 9.37
CA ARG A 86 3.38 -3.58 9.28
C ARG A 86 3.91 -3.52 7.85
N PHE A 87 3.59 -2.42 7.17
CA PHE A 87 3.91 -2.21 5.77
C PHE A 87 4.75 -0.94 5.59
N VAL A 88 5.58 -0.94 4.55
CA VAL A 88 6.31 0.23 4.07
C VAL A 88 5.74 0.64 2.72
N ILE A 89 5.72 1.94 2.44
CA ILE A 89 5.29 2.45 1.14
C ILE A 89 6.46 2.28 0.18
N VAL A 90 6.35 1.33 -0.76
CA VAL A 90 7.38 1.05 -1.76
C VAL A 90 7.23 1.95 -3.00
N ARG A 91 6.00 2.36 -3.29
CA ARG A 91 5.69 3.19 -4.45
C ARG A 91 4.42 3.99 -4.18
N LEU A 92 4.49 5.28 -4.45
CA LEU A 92 3.34 6.18 -4.45
C LEU A 92 3.17 6.81 -5.83
N LYS A 93 2.05 6.58 -6.51
CA LYS A 93 1.66 7.41 -7.67
C LYS A 93 0.40 8.18 -7.37
N GLU A 94 0.43 9.44 -7.75
CA GLU A 94 -0.68 10.36 -7.59
C GLU A 94 -1.00 11.05 -8.92
N LYS A 95 -2.29 11.26 -9.16
CA LYS A 95 -2.79 12.08 -10.25
C LYS A 95 -3.70 13.15 -9.66
N GLN A 96 -3.22 14.39 -9.66
CA GLN A 96 -3.97 15.52 -9.16
C GLN A 96 -4.91 16.05 -10.25
N THR A 97 -6.16 16.29 -9.90
CA THR A 97 -7.19 16.82 -10.80
C THR A 97 -8.03 17.87 -10.09
N SER A 98 -8.50 18.86 -10.85
CA SER A 98 -9.29 20.00 -10.35
C SER A 98 -8.52 20.84 -9.31
N TYR A 99 -8.30 22.11 -9.60
CA TYR A 99 -7.55 22.99 -8.70
C TYR A 99 -8.47 24.07 -8.09
N PHE A 100 -8.15 24.50 -6.87
CA PHE A 100 -8.65 25.75 -6.33
C PHE A 100 -7.97 26.93 -7.05
N PRO A 101 -8.57 28.14 -7.04
CA PRO A 101 -7.95 29.33 -7.62
C PRO A 101 -6.56 29.65 -7.06
N CYS A 102 -6.26 29.20 -5.83
CA CYS A 102 -4.96 29.29 -5.19
C CYS A 102 -3.93 28.22 -5.63
N GLY A 103 -4.27 27.35 -6.59
CA GLY A 103 -3.37 26.31 -7.11
C GLY A 103 -3.33 25.01 -6.31
N LEU A 104 -4.14 24.88 -5.26
CA LEU A 104 -4.24 23.63 -4.48
C LEU A 104 -5.11 22.59 -5.19
N PRO A 105 -4.73 21.30 -5.22
CA PRO A 105 -5.56 20.25 -5.80
C PRO A 105 -6.81 20.01 -4.94
N LYS A 106 -7.95 19.75 -5.60
CA LYS A 106 -9.23 19.38 -5.00
C LYS A 106 -9.42 17.87 -4.92
N LYS A 107 -8.83 17.14 -5.86
CA LYS A 107 -8.98 15.69 -5.98
C LYS A 107 -7.65 15.07 -6.39
N ILE A 108 -7.27 14.00 -5.71
CA ILE A 108 -6.09 13.21 -6.06
C ILE A 108 -6.48 11.76 -6.18
N ASP A 109 -6.18 11.19 -7.35
CA ASP A 109 -6.34 9.77 -7.61
C ASP A 109 -5.01 9.06 -7.33
N LEU A 110 -5.03 8.01 -6.51
CA LEU A 110 -3.89 7.18 -6.14
C LEU A 110 -3.92 5.86 -6.94
N ALA A 111 -2.75 5.46 -7.50
CA ALA A 111 -2.59 4.27 -8.34
C ALA A 111 -1.16 3.69 -8.33
#